data_AF-A0A2D5MR01-F1
#
_entry.id   AF-A0A2D5MR01-F1
#
_cell.length_a   1.000
_cell.length_b   1.000
_cell.length_c   1.000
_cell.angle_alpha   90.00
_cell.angle_beta   90.00
_cell.angle_gamma   90.00
#
_symmetry.space_group_name_H-M   'P 1'
#
loop_
_entity.id
_entity.type
_entity.pdbx_description
1 polymer ?
#
loop_
_entity_poly.entity_id
_entity_poly.type
_entity_poly.pdbx_seq_one_letter_code
_entity_poly.pdbx_strand_id
1 'polypeptide(L)' 'MMPMHTDPHTHDDQNCKRYWVPLQDFIPGHVFIYGNSMVANYRRGDVFQYENSQDEHGAANLSFVPRIVLQVTEYSCH' A
#
# COMPACT_ATOMS: atom_id res chain seq x y z
N MET A 1 6.04 11.16 2.81
CA MET A 1 6.37 9.99 3.64
C MET A 1 5.11 9.58 4.38
N MET A 2 4.88 8.29 4.56
CA MET A 2 3.83 7.73 5.41
C MET A 2 4.54 6.85 6.47
N PRO A 3 4.43 7.18 7.77
CA PRO A 3 5.04 6.35 8.82
C PRO A 3 4.40 4.95 8.85
N MET A 4 4.96 4.03 9.64
CA MET A 4 4.28 2.77 9.92
C MET A 4 2.96 3.07 10.64
N HIS A 5 1.85 2.54 10.11
CA HIS A 5 0.51 2.76 10.63
C HIS A 5 -0.47 1.68 10.15
N THR A 6 -1.66 1.69 10.74
CA THR A 6 -2.87 1.08 10.19
C THR A 6 -3.81 2.20 9.73
N ASP A 7 -4.64 1.94 8.71
CA ASP A 7 -5.48 2.99 8.12
C ASP A 7 -6.72 3.28 9.00
N PRO A 8 -6.89 4.49 9.56
CA PRO A 8 -8.00 4.78 10.47
C PRO A 8 -9.39 4.53 9.88
N HIS A 9 -9.55 4.77 8.57
CA HIS A 9 -10.84 4.58 7.89
C HIS A 9 -11.28 3.10 7.81
N THR A 10 -10.39 2.16 8.11
CA THR A 10 -10.68 0.72 8.11
C THR A 10 -11.03 0.19 9.51
N HIS A 11 -10.97 1.03 10.54
CA HIS A 11 -11.20 0.61 11.92
C HIS A 11 -12.68 0.33 12.19
N ASP A 12 -13.58 1.02 11.48
CA ASP A 12 -15.03 0.86 11.59
C ASP A 12 -15.55 -0.41 10.89
N ASP A 13 -14.88 -0.87 9.82
CA ASP A 13 -15.16 -2.12 9.13
C ASP A 13 -13.86 -2.86 8.80
N GLN A 14 -13.51 -3.80 9.68
CA GLN A 14 -12.30 -4.60 9.56
C GLN A 14 -12.39 -5.66 8.45
N ASN A 15 -13.57 -5.89 7.86
CA ASN A 15 -13.76 -6.85 6.76
C ASN A 15 -13.61 -6.20 5.37
N CYS A 16 -13.18 -4.94 5.29
CA CYS A 16 -12.89 -4.30 4.02
C CYS A 16 -11.68 -4.93 3.32
N LYS A 17 -11.71 -5.01 1.98
CA LYS A 17 -10.55 -5.43 1.19
C LYS A 17 -9.75 -4.22 0.76
N ARG A 18 -8.43 -4.29 0.90
CA ARG A 18 -7.52 -3.21 0.52
C ARG A 18 -6.59 -3.66 -0.59
N TYR A 19 -6.34 -2.76 -1.53
CA TYR A 19 -5.47 -3.00 -2.68
C TYR A 19 -4.47 -1.86 -2.84
N TRP A 20 -3.21 -2.23 -3.00
CA TRP A 20 -2.10 -1.35 -3.36
C TRP A 20 -1.71 -1.61 -4.82
N VAL A 21 -1.79 -0.57 -5.65
CA VAL A 21 -1.52 -0.64 -7.09
C VAL A 21 -0.49 0.43 -7.47
N PRO A 22 0.74 0.06 -7.85
CA PRO A 22 1.72 1.03 -8.32
C PRO A 22 1.38 1.48 -9.75
N LEU A 23 1.38 2.78 -9.99
CA LEU A 23 1.11 3.35 -11.32
C LEU A 23 2.38 3.55 -12.15
N GLN A 24 3.52 3.09 -11.62
CA GLN A 24 4.86 3.18 -12.21
C GLN A 24 5.61 1.89 -11.91
N ASP A 25 6.62 1.56 -12.73
CA ASP A 25 7.54 0.47 -12.43
C ASP A 25 8.37 0.77 -11.18
N PHE A 26 8.87 -0.27 -10.51
CA PHE A 26 9.74 -0.10 -9.35
C PHE A 26 10.99 0.72 -9.71
N ILE A 27 11.27 1.71 -8.87
CA ILE A 27 12.49 2.52 -8.93
C ILE A 27 13.18 2.38 -7.57
N PRO A 28 14.51 2.14 -7.53
CA PRO A 28 15.27 2.18 -6.29
C PRO A 28 14.99 3.47 -5.51
N GLY A 29 14.52 3.34 -4.27
CA GLY A 29 14.09 4.44 -3.41
C GLY A 29 12.56 4.57 -3.28
N HIS A 30 11.76 3.94 -4.15
CA HIS A 30 10.33 3.76 -3.90
C HIS A 30 10.13 2.68 -2.82
N VAL A 31 9.97 3.09 -1.57
CA VAL A 31 9.90 2.18 -0.41
C VAL A 31 8.46 1.99 0.01
N PHE A 32 7.92 0.78 -0.14
CA PHE A 32 6.67 0.37 0.51
C PHE A 32 6.96 -0.83 1.42
N ILE A 33 6.69 -0.67 2.70
CA ILE A 33 6.87 -1.69 3.72
C ILE A 33 5.49 -2.21 4.10
N TYR A 34 5.35 -3.53 4.11
CA TYR A 34 4.15 -4.24 4.51
C TYR A 34 4.58 -5.37 5.46
N GLY A 35 4.10 -5.31 6.71
CA GLY A 35 4.63 -6.14 7.80
C GLY A 35 6.16 -5.96 7.93
N ASN A 36 6.88 -7.08 7.92
CA ASN A 36 8.35 -7.10 8.04
C ASN A 36 9.09 -7.08 6.68
N SER A 37 8.37 -6.89 5.57
CA SER A 37 8.93 -6.98 4.22
C SER A 37 8.79 -5.68 3.46
N MET A 38 9.79 -5.37 2.63
CA MET A 38 9.68 -4.31 1.63
C MET A 38 9.26 -4.92 0.29
N VAL A 39 8.21 -4.36 -0.32
CA VAL A 39 7.78 -4.76 -1.66
C VAL A 39 8.73 -4.14 -2.69
N ALA A 40 9.43 -4.99 -3.45
CA ALA A 40 10.42 -4.60 -4.46
C ALA A 40 10.09 -5.23 -5.82
N ASN A 41 10.71 -4.72 -6.89
CA ASN A 41 10.63 -5.27 -8.26
C ASN A 41 9.21 -5.39 -8.86
N TYR A 42 8.23 -4.65 -8.32
CA TYR A 42 6.90 -4.58 -8.90
C TYR A 42 6.93 -3.88 -10.27
N ARG A 43 5.92 -4.18 -11.09
CA ARG A 43 5.63 -3.52 -12.35
C ARG A 43 4.42 -2.61 -12.21
N ARG A 44 4.38 -1.57 -13.03
CA ARG A 44 3.19 -0.71 -13.16
C ARG A 44 1.96 -1.59 -13.44
N GLY A 45 0.92 -1.40 -12.64
CA GLY A 45 -0.35 -2.09 -12.79
C GLY A 45 -0.43 -3.44 -12.05
N ASP A 46 0.64 -3.89 -11.40
CA ASP A 46 0.53 -5.01 -10.46
C ASP A 46 -0.50 -4.68 -9.37
N VAL A 47 -1.22 -5.69 -8.88
CA VAL A 47 -2.24 -5.51 -7.84
C VAL A 47 -1.86 -6.35 -6.64
N PHE A 48 -1.61 -5.68 -5.52
CA PHE A 48 -1.29 -6.32 -4.25
C PHE A 48 -2.45 -6.14 -3.30
N GLN A 49 -3.02 -7.24 -2.82
CA GLN A 49 -4.06 -7.22 -1.80
C GLN A 49 -3.40 -7.36 -0.43
N TYR A 50 -3.86 -6.57 0.54
CA TYR A 50 -3.49 -6.75 1.94
C TYR A 50 -4.14 -8.03 2.47
N GLU A 51 -3.44 -8.80 3.30
CA GLU A 51 -4.01 -9.99 3.96
C GLU A 51 -5.14 -9.58 4.90
N ASN A 52 -4.94 -8.54 5.70
CA ASN A 52 -5.93 -7.95 6.59
C ASN A 52 -6.03 -6.42 6.38
N SER A 53 -7.22 -5.87 6.59
CA SER A 53 -7.47 -4.43 6.48
C SER A 53 -6.59 -3.58 7.42
N GLN A 54 -6.27 -4.13 8.59
CA GLN A 54 -5.48 -3.51 9.65
C GLN A 54 -3.98 -3.81 9.62
N ASP A 55 -3.44 -4.39 8.55
CA ASP A 55 -2.02 -4.71 8.53
C ASP A 55 -1.15 -3.44 8.56
N GLU A 56 -0.11 -3.48 9.39
CA GLU A 56 0.83 -2.38 9.55
C GLU A 56 1.65 -2.20 8.26
N HIS A 57 1.71 -0.96 7.79
CA HIS A 57 2.41 -0.61 6.57
C HIS A 57 2.94 0.81 6.62
N GLY A 58 3.94 1.07 5.80
CA GLY A 58 4.61 2.37 5.75
C GLY A 58 5.21 2.61 4.38
N ALA A 59 5.54 3.87 4.11
CA ALA A 59 6.07 4.24 2.82
C ALA A 59 6.94 5.48 2.81
N ALA A 60 7.99 5.42 2.01
CA ALA A 60 8.86 6.54 1.72
C ALA A 60 9.18 6.62 0.22
N ASN A 61 9.66 7.79 -0.18
CA ASN A 61 10.34 7.97 -1.45
C ASN A 61 11.71 8.56 -1.17
N LEU A 62 12.75 7.75 -1.38
CA LEU A 62 14.16 8.11 -1.23
C LEU A 62 14.82 8.42 -2.58
N SER A 63 14.02 8.57 -3.64
CA SER A 63 14.48 8.92 -4.99
C SER A 63 14.03 10.32 -5.38
N PHE A 64 14.52 10.82 -6.52
CA PHE A 64 14.05 12.06 -7.15
C PHE A 64 12.86 11.87 -8.09
N VAL A 65 12.40 10.63 -8.29
CA VAL A 65 11.27 10.33 -9.17
C VAL A 65 9.99 10.28 -8.33
N PRO A 66 8.90 10.96 -8.69
CA PRO A 66 7.65 10.86 -7.98
C PRO A 66 7.15 9.41 -7.92
N ARG A 67 6.61 9.01 -6.77
CA ARG A 67 5.98 7.71 -6.56
C ARG A 67 4.46 7.86 -6.50
N ILE A 68 3.79 7.38 -7.53
CA ILE A 68 2.34 7.46 -7.70
C ILE A 68 1.77 6.06 -7.55
N VAL A 69 0.82 5.92 -6.63
CA VAL A 69 0.13 4.66 -6.34
C VAL A 69 -1.37 4.94 -6.25
N LEU A 70 -2.17 3.95 -6.61
CA LEU A 70 -3.59 3.91 -6.31
C LEU A 70 -3.79 3.02 -5.08
N GLN A 71 -4.51 3.53 -4.09
CA GLN A 71 -5.00 2.76 -2.95
C GLN A 71 -6.51 2.59 -3.13
N VAL A 72 -6.99 1.35 -3.11
CA VAL A 72 -8.42 1.05 -3.21
C VAL A 72 -8.85 0.32 -1.94
N THR A 73 -9.95 0.79 -1.34
CA THR A 73 -10.60 0.09 -0.23
C THR A 73 -12.02 -0.24 -0.64
N GLU A 74 -12.33 -1.54 -0.67
CA GLU A 74 -13.63 -2.10 -0.97
C GLU A 74 -14.32 -2.45 0.34
N TYR A 75 -15.40 -1.72 0.65
CA TYR A 75 -16.28 -2.05 1.77
C TYR A 75 -17.37 -3.00 1.28
N SER A 76 -17.66 -4.03 2.07
CA SER A 76 -18.82 -4.87 1.80
C SER A 76 -20.05 -4.09 2.22
N CYS A 77 -20.96 -3.78 1.30
CA CYS A 77 -22.20 -3.08 1.66
C CYS A 77 -22.96 -3.89 2.72
N HIS A 78 -23.31 -3.23 3.83
CA HIS A 78 -24.33 -3.70 4.78
C HIS A 78 -25.73 -3.45 4.22
#